data_AF-A0A2W4LSX9-F1
#
_entry.id   AF-A0A2W4LSX9-F1
#
_cell.length_a   1.000
_cell.length_b   1.000
_cell.length_c   1.000
_cell.angle_alpha   90.00
_cell.angle_beta   90.00
_cell.angle_gamma   90.00
#
_symmetry.space_group_name_H-M   'P 1'
#
loop_
_entity.id
_entity.type
_entity.pdbx_description
1 polymer ?
#
loop_
_entity_poly.entity_id
_entity_poly.type
_entity_poly.pdbx_seq_one_letter_code
_entity_poly.pdbx_strand_id
1 'polypeptide(L)'
;SYTFAYFVDVAGREIAMAPRHGRRFALATITVEPRPGAAPFGREPTLEVAERVIGAVRDTDVLARVDASEFYLLLPETGGIGALACRRRVLRALSAGAAGRALDSNMGLATFPHDGTDLSRLLRVAKHRAEASARSVVETYGLRDLSLTALVDALLGPLSLRAGGPGDELDVPRYIELPVMDAVGMALAAVREAARGGNARVVATQHPGLSLGSAVRAEIVREIEGVRLDIVDVGTLAGGENLDVLAVVAEHATYALVGRCEAGLVRAVHAADPALVDLLVERLGEGEGRSIGP
;
A
#
# COMPACT_ATOMS: atom_id res chain seq x y z
N SER A 1 12.97 -21.29 5.08
CA SER A 1 11.57 -21.08 5.52
C SER A 1 11.19 -22.16 6.53
N TYR A 2 10.30 -21.84 7.47
CA TYR A 2 9.79 -22.78 8.48
C TYR A 2 8.54 -23.52 7.99
N THR A 3 8.10 -24.53 8.75
CA THR A 3 6.84 -25.24 8.50
C THR A 3 5.64 -24.43 9.00
N PHE A 4 4.45 -24.71 8.43
CA PHE A 4 3.21 -24.10 8.91
C PHE A 4 2.94 -24.39 10.41
N ALA A 5 3.25 -25.59 10.88
CA ALA A 5 3.08 -25.95 12.29
C ALA A 5 3.93 -25.07 13.22
N TYR A 6 5.18 -24.79 12.84
CA TYR A 6 6.05 -23.88 13.59
C TYR A 6 5.48 -22.45 13.60
N PHE A 7 4.99 -21.97 12.46
CA PHE A 7 4.36 -20.66 12.36
C PHE A 7 3.15 -20.51 13.28
N VAL A 8 2.29 -21.54 13.35
CA VAL A 8 1.11 -21.54 14.23
C VAL A 8 1.53 -21.45 15.71
N ASP A 9 2.58 -22.16 16.12
CA ASP A 9 3.08 -22.08 17.50
C ASP A 9 3.64 -20.68 17.83
N VAL A 10 4.51 -20.13 16.96
CA VAL A 10 5.07 -18.79 17.19
C VAL A 10 3.99 -17.72 17.19
N ALA A 11 3.09 -17.72 16.20
CA ALA A 11 1.99 -16.76 16.13
C ALA A 11 1.03 -16.91 17.33
N GLY A 12 0.75 -18.13 17.77
CA GLY A 12 -0.05 -18.40 18.96
C GLY A 12 0.57 -17.82 20.23
N ARG A 13 1.89 -17.94 20.39
CA ARG A 13 2.63 -17.31 21.49
C ARG A 13 2.59 -15.79 21.41
N GLU A 14 2.80 -15.20 20.23
CA GLU A 14 2.70 -13.75 20.04
C GLU A 14 1.31 -13.22 20.39
N ILE A 15 0.24 -13.90 19.95
CA ILE A 15 -1.15 -13.56 20.31
C ILE A 15 -1.37 -13.63 21.83
N ALA A 16 -0.83 -14.65 22.50
CA ALA A 16 -0.99 -14.81 23.95
C ALA A 16 -0.20 -13.75 24.75
N MET A 17 0.93 -13.28 24.23
CA MET A 17 1.79 -12.28 24.87
C MET A 17 1.34 -10.84 24.60
N ALA A 18 0.83 -10.56 23.39
CA ALA A 18 0.55 -9.22 22.91
C ALA A 18 -0.41 -8.40 23.81
N PRO A 19 -1.52 -8.94 24.35
CA PRO A 19 -2.41 -8.20 25.27
C PRO A 19 -1.71 -7.75 26.56
N ARG A 20 -0.77 -8.56 27.07
CA ARG A 20 -0.08 -8.28 28.35
C ARG A 20 0.97 -7.19 28.24
N HIS A 21 1.52 -7.01 27.05
CA HIS A 21 2.61 -6.06 26.79
C HIS A 21 2.20 -4.89 25.89
N GLY A 22 0.94 -4.81 25.49
CA GLY A 22 0.46 -3.82 24.52
C GLY A 22 1.18 -3.89 23.17
N ARG A 23 1.78 -5.05 22.84
CA ARG A 23 2.60 -5.23 21.63
C ARG A 23 1.69 -5.43 20.43
N ARG A 24 2.05 -4.79 19.32
CA ARG A 24 1.44 -4.99 18.01
C ARG A 24 2.34 -5.89 17.17
N PHE A 25 1.74 -6.72 16.35
CA PHE A 25 2.43 -7.49 15.33
C PHE A 25 1.54 -7.57 14.09
N ALA A 26 2.16 -7.89 12.96
CA ALA A 26 1.46 -8.06 11.71
C ALA A 26 1.67 -9.48 11.15
N LEU A 27 0.67 -9.96 10.43
CA LEU A 27 0.71 -11.18 9.63
C LEU A 27 0.53 -10.80 8.17
N ALA A 28 1.18 -11.55 7.29
CA ALA A 28 0.98 -11.43 5.86
C ALA A 28 0.80 -12.79 5.22
N THR A 29 -0.06 -12.84 4.20
CA THR A 29 -0.14 -13.95 3.26
C THR A 29 0.46 -13.52 1.94
N ILE A 30 1.33 -14.34 1.38
CA ILE A 30 2.04 -14.09 0.12
C ILE A 30 1.70 -15.23 -0.83
N THR A 31 1.18 -14.89 -2.00
CA THR A 31 1.01 -15.82 -3.12
C THR A 31 1.96 -15.42 -4.23
N VAL A 32 2.63 -16.39 -4.84
CA VAL A 32 3.60 -16.16 -5.93
C VAL A 32 3.31 -17.02 -7.13
N GLU A 33 3.47 -16.44 -8.32
CA GLU A 33 3.34 -17.11 -9.60
C GLU A 33 4.49 -16.68 -10.54
N PRO A 34 5.07 -17.60 -11.33
CA PRO A 34 6.04 -17.22 -12.35
C PRO A 34 5.40 -16.26 -13.36
N ARG A 35 6.07 -15.12 -13.60
CA ARG A 35 5.61 -14.18 -14.62
C ARG A 35 5.62 -14.86 -16.00
N PRO A 36 4.62 -14.62 -16.87
CA PRO A 36 4.65 -15.10 -18.24
C PRO A 36 5.95 -14.70 -18.95
N GLY A 37 6.65 -15.67 -19.54
CA GLY A 37 7.93 -15.46 -20.23
C GLY A 37 9.16 -15.35 -19.31
N ALA A 38 9.01 -15.48 -17.99
CA ALA A 38 10.14 -15.58 -17.08
C ALA A 38 10.95 -16.86 -17.33
N ALA A 39 12.27 -16.80 -17.08
CA ALA A 39 13.12 -17.97 -17.12
C ALA A 39 12.61 -19.02 -16.10
N PRO A 40 12.70 -20.32 -16.42
CA PRO A 40 12.27 -21.35 -15.49
C PRO A 40 13.10 -21.28 -14.21
N PHE A 41 12.44 -21.55 -13.10
CA PHE A 41 13.11 -21.79 -11.84
C PHE A 41 13.96 -23.05 -11.92
N GLY A 42 15.00 -23.10 -11.06
CA GLY A 42 15.81 -24.30 -10.90
C GLY A 42 15.04 -25.45 -10.23
N ARG A 43 15.77 -26.45 -9.72
CA ARG A 43 15.15 -27.63 -9.07
C ARG A 43 14.28 -27.29 -7.86
N GLU A 44 14.48 -26.14 -7.21
CA GLU A 44 13.76 -25.73 -6.01
C GLU A 44 13.21 -24.29 -6.11
N PRO A 45 12.12 -24.05 -6.88
CA PRO A 45 11.51 -22.71 -7.02
C PRO A 45 11.15 -22.09 -5.67
N THR A 46 10.65 -22.89 -4.74
CA THR A 46 10.24 -22.42 -3.42
C THR A 46 11.40 -21.95 -2.54
N LEU A 47 12.61 -22.48 -2.75
CA LEU A 47 13.80 -22.04 -2.03
C LEU A 47 14.20 -20.64 -2.49
N GLU A 48 14.24 -20.42 -3.80
CA GLU A 48 14.57 -19.11 -4.38
C GLU A 48 13.58 -18.02 -3.94
N VAL A 49 12.28 -18.33 -3.89
CA VAL A 49 11.25 -17.43 -3.33
C VAL A 49 11.55 -17.13 -1.87
N ALA A 50 11.81 -18.16 -1.06
CA ALA A 50 12.08 -17.98 0.37
C ALA A 50 13.32 -17.13 0.62
N GLU A 51 14.40 -17.32 -0.14
CA GLU A 51 15.63 -16.52 -0.04
C GLU A 51 15.38 -15.05 -0.35
N ARG A 52 14.60 -14.74 -1.40
CA ARG A 52 14.25 -13.36 -1.75
C ARG A 52 13.41 -12.69 -0.68
N VAL A 53 12.43 -13.40 -0.11
CA VAL A 53 11.60 -12.87 0.97
C VAL A 53 12.43 -12.67 2.23
N ILE A 54 13.27 -13.64 2.61
CA ILE A 54 14.16 -13.54 3.77
C ILE A 54 15.12 -12.35 3.64
N GLY A 55 15.67 -12.11 2.44
CA GLY A 55 16.52 -10.94 2.18
C GLY A 55 15.81 -9.59 2.25
N ALA A 56 14.48 -9.55 2.24
CA ALA A 56 13.67 -8.32 2.29
C ALA A 56 13.07 -8.01 3.67
N VAL A 57 13.17 -8.95 4.62
CA VAL A 57 12.58 -8.90 5.97
C VAL A 57 13.69 -8.87 7.03
N ARG A 58 13.31 -8.69 8.31
CA ARG A 58 14.27 -8.68 9.44
C ARG A 58 14.53 -10.12 9.91
N ASP A 59 15.65 -10.34 10.59
CA ASP A 59 16.00 -11.65 11.17
C ASP A 59 14.97 -12.17 12.19
N THR A 60 14.23 -11.26 12.82
CA THR A 60 13.15 -11.57 13.78
C THR A 60 11.85 -12.02 13.10
N ASP A 61 11.71 -11.79 11.80
CA ASP A 61 10.49 -12.09 11.05
C ASP A 61 10.45 -13.58 10.70
N VAL A 62 9.27 -14.20 10.81
CA VAL A 62 9.11 -15.65 10.62
C VAL A 62 8.38 -15.93 9.31
N LEU A 63 9.12 -16.46 8.33
CA LEU A 63 8.58 -16.92 7.06
C LEU A 63 8.31 -18.43 7.10
N ALA A 64 7.06 -18.81 6.84
CA ALA A 64 6.64 -20.20 6.70
C ALA A 64 6.12 -20.51 5.30
N ARG A 65 6.47 -21.70 4.80
CA ARG A 65 5.93 -22.23 3.55
C ARG A 65 4.67 -23.03 3.86
N VAL A 66 3.56 -22.65 3.24
CA VAL A 66 2.26 -23.32 3.40
C VAL A 66 2.07 -24.32 2.27
N ASP A 67 2.35 -23.89 1.04
CA ASP A 67 2.30 -24.71 -0.17
C ASP A 67 3.38 -24.26 -1.19
N ALA A 68 3.35 -24.78 -2.41
CA ALA A 68 4.30 -24.47 -3.48
C ALA A 68 4.27 -22.99 -3.91
N SER A 69 3.11 -22.33 -3.83
CA SER A 69 2.94 -20.92 -4.20
C SER A 69 2.49 -20.03 -3.03
N GLU A 70 2.27 -20.58 -1.84
CA GLU A 70 1.71 -19.85 -0.69
C GLU A 70 2.69 -19.83 0.51
N PHE A 71 2.94 -18.62 1.02
CA PHE A 71 3.82 -18.37 2.15
C PHE A 71 3.14 -17.45 3.17
N TYR A 72 3.36 -17.70 4.46
CA TYR A 72 2.94 -16.81 5.55
C TYR A 72 4.14 -16.16 6.20
N LEU A 73 3.99 -14.88 6.51
CA LEU A 73 5.02 -14.08 7.15
C LEU A 73 4.45 -13.48 8.44
N LEU A 74 5.16 -13.66 9.54
CA LEU A 74 4.88 -13.03 10.82
C LEU A 74 5.93 -11.94 11.04
N LEU A 75 5.45 -10.75 11.39
CA LEU A 75 6.23 -9.54 11.64
C LEU A 75 6.04 -9.13 13.11
N PRO A 76 6.86 -9.65 14.04
CA PRO A 76 6.81 -9.24 15.44
C PRO A 76 7.07 -7.74 15.59
N GLU A 77 6.48 -7.13 16.62
CA GLU A 77 6.67 -5.70 16.95
C GLU A 77 6.43 -4.73 15.79
N THR A 78 5.57 -5.11 14.86
CA THR A 78 5.34 -4.37 13.63
C THR A 78 3.88 -3.94 13.55
N GLY A 79 3.65 -2.63 13.57
CA GLY A 79 2.35 -2.00 13.29
C GLY A 79 2.02 -1.94 11.80
N GLY A 80 0.89 -1.34 11.45
CA GLY A 80 0.41 -1.30 10.06
C GLY A 80 1.34 -0.55 9.11
N ILE A 81 1.91 0.59 9.53
CA ILE A 81 2.86 1.34 8.71
C ILE A 81 4.10 0.49 8.40
N GLY A 82 4.66 -0.17 9.41
CA GLY A 82 5.81 -1.06 9.26
C GLY A 82 5.50 -2.28 8.39
N ALA A 83 4.29 -2.83 8.52
CA ALA A 83 3.81 -3.95 7.72
C ALA A 83 3.66 -3.58 6.24
N LEU A 84 3.13 -2.39 5.94
CA LEU A 84 3.02 -1.85 4.57
C LEU A 84 4.40 -1.58 3.97
N ALA A 85 5.33 -1.01 4.75
CA ALA A 85 6.72 -0.85 4.31
C ALA A 85 7.39 -2.21 4.02
N CYS A 86 7.12 -3.23 4.84
CA CYS A 86 7.57 -4.59 4.60
C CYS A 86 6.98 -5.18 3.31
N ARG A 87 5.68 -5.02 3.09
CA ARG A 87 4.99 -5.44 1.88
C ARG A 87 5.65 -4.86 0.63
N ARG A 88 5.91 -3.55 0.59
CA ARG A 88 6.63 -2.92 -0.54
C ARG A 88 7.99 -3.55 -0.80
N ARG A 89 8.81 -3.77 0.24
CA ARG A 89 10.14 -4.40 0.09
C ARG A 89 10.03 -5.82 -0.45
N VAL A 90 9.12 -6.62 0.09
CA VAL A 90 8.93 -8.02 -0.32
C VAL A 90 8.45 -8.10 -1.77
N LEU A 91 7.41 -7.34 -2.14
CA LEU A 91 6.88 -7.34 -3.51
C LEU A 91 7.94 -6.87 -4.52
N ARG A 92 8.75 -5.86 -4.16
CA ARG A 92 9.87 -5.40 -5.00
C ARG A 92 10.97 -6.46 -5.16
N ALA A 93 11.31 -7.16 -4.09
CA ALA A 93 12.32 -8.23 -4.13
C ALA A 93 11.86 -9.42 -4.99
N LEU A 94 10.56 -9.72 -4.99
CA LEU A 94 9.96 -10.77 -5.80
C LEU A 94 9.87 -10.37 -7.29
N SER A 95 9.50 -9.11 -7.57
CA SER A 95 9.35 -8.60 -8.94
C SER A 95 10.68 -8.40 -9.67
N ALA A 96 11.73 -7.96 -8.97
CA ALA A 96 13.05 -7.64 -9.55
C ALA A 96 13.89 -8.87 -9.96
N GLY A 97 13.28 -10.05 -10.08
CA GLY A 97 13.94 -11.35 -10.10
C GLY A 97 15.23 -11.46 -10.91
N ALA A 98 16.27 -12.02 -10.28
CA ALA A 98 17.57 -12.22 -10.92
C ALA A 98 17.47 -13.16 -12.13
N ALA A 99 18.31 -12.93 -13.14
CA ALA A 99 18.42 -13.78 -14.34
C ALA A 99 17.09 -14.03 -15.08
N GLY A 100 16.18 -13.04 -15.09
CA GLY A 100 14.89 -13.13 -15.79
C GLY A 100 13.83 -13.97 -15.06
N ARG A 101 14.03 -14.30 -13.78
CA ARG A 101 13.07 -15.06 -12.95
C ARG A 101 12.16 -14.14 -12.14
N ALA A 102 11.49 -13.20 -12.81
CA ALA A 102 10.52 -12.32 -12.17
C ALA A 102 9.29 -13.12 -11.73
N LEU A 103 8.75 -12.76 -10.57
CA LEU A 103 7.52 -13.34 -10.02
C LEU A 103 6.44 -12.28 -10.00
N ASP A 104 5.23 -12.69 -10.38
CA ASP A 104 4.04 -11.95 -10.02
C ASP A 104 3.65 -12.42 -8.62
N SER A 105 3.39 -11.47 -7.74
CA SER A 105 3.17 -11.77 -6.33
C SER A 105 2.11 -10.88 -5.75
N ASN A 106 1.35 -11.46 -4.84
CA ASN A 106 0.27 -10.78 -4.16
C ASN A 106 0.46 -10.96 -2.66
N MET A 107 0.27 -9.87 -1.91
CA MET A 107 0.51 -9.86 -0.48
C MET A 107 -0.56 -9.04 0.24
N GLY A 108 -1.23 -9.69 1.18
CA GLY A 108 -2.22 -9.06 2.05
C GLY A 108 -1.76 -9.08 3.50
N LEU A 109 -2.12 -8.05 4.25
CA LEU A 109 -1.65 -7.79 5.62
C LEU A 109 -2.81 -7.80 6.61
N ALA A 110 -2.58 -8.30 7.81
CA ALA A 110 -3.45 -8.14 8.97
C ALA A 110 -2.63 -7.75 10.19
N THR A 111 -3.20 -6.90 11.05
CA THR A 111 -2.54 -6.31 12.22
C THR A 111 -3.30 -6.68 13.48
N PHE A 112 -2.57 -7.16 14.49
CA PHE A 112 -3.14 -7.41 15.82
C PHE A 112 -3.06 -6.12 16.68
N PRO A 113 -4.10 -5.81 17.48
CA PRO A 113 -5.38 -6.51 17.63
C PRO A 113 -6.49 -6.04 16.68
N HIS A 114 -6.22 -5.04 15.83
CA HIS A 114 -7.24 -4.34 15.04
C HIS A 114 -8.03 -5.27 14.10
N ASP A 115 -7.33 -6.14 13.38
CA ASP A 115 -7.95 -7.02 12.37
C ASP A 115 -8.46 -8.34 12.97
N GLY A 116 -8.12 -8.61 14.23
CA GLY A 116 -8.56 -9.80 14.95
C GLY A 116 -7.68 -10.11 16.16
N THR A 117 -8.23 -10.90 17.07
CA THR A 117 -7.54 -11.33 18.30
C THR A 117 -7.15 -12.80 18.28
N ASP A 118 -7.39 -13.50 17.17
CA ASP A 118 -7.07 -14.91 16.96
C ASP A 118 -6.43 -15.12 15.58
N LEU A 119 -5.63 -16.18 15.47
CA LEU A 119 -4.84 -16.46 14.27
C LEU A 119 -5.72 -16.68 13.03
N SER A 120 -6.84 -17.39 13.19
CA SER A 120 -7.74 -17.73 12.09
C SER A 120 -8.39 -16.48 11.49
N ARG A 121 -8.82 -15.53 12.33
CA ARG A 121 -9.37 -14.25 11.89
C ARG A 121 -8.31 -13.39 11.21
N LEU A 122 -7.11 -13.27 11.77
CA LEU A 122 -6.03 -12.49 11.17
C LEU A 122 -5.63 -13.04 9.79
N LEU A 123 -5.47 -14.36 9.66
CA LEU A 123 -5.16 -14.98 8.36
C LEU A 123 -6.29 -14.78 7.35
N ARG A 124 -7.56 -14.84 7.78
CA ARG A 124 -8.70 -14.57 6.89
C ARG A 124 -8.68 -13.14 6.36
N VAL A 125 -8.41 -12.15 7.22
CA VAL A 125 -8.31 -10.75 6.80
C VAL A 125 -7.12 -10.53 5.85
N ALA A 126 -5.96 -11.12 6.17
CA ALA A 126 -4.79 -11.02 5.32
C ALA A 126 -5.04 -11.63 3.93
N LYS A 127 -5.65 -12.83 3.86
CA LYS A 127 -6.02 -13.46 2.58
C LYS A 127 -7.00 -12.61 1.78
N HIS A 128 -8.06 -12.13 2.41
CA HIS A 128 -9.05 -11.30 1.74
C HIS A 128 -8.42 -10.01 1.16
N ARG A 129 -7.53 -9.34 1.92
CA ARG A 129 -6.80 -8.16 1.44
C ARG A 129 -5.80 -8.49 0.32
N ALA A 130 -5.22 -9.69 0.31
CA ALA A 130 -4.43 -10.15 -0.83
C ALA A 130 -5.35 -10.26 -2.05
N GLU A 131 -6.45 -11.01 -1.97
CA GLU A 131 -7.41 -11.18 -3.08
C GLU A 131 -7.93 -9.83 -3.61
N ALA A 132 -8.23 -8.88 -2.73
CA ALA A 132 -8.59 -7.51 -3.10
C ALA A 132 -7.47 -6.80 -3.89
N SER A 133 -6.22 -6.91 -3.41
CA SER A 133 -5.05 -6.33 -4.11
C SER A 133 -4.84 -6.93 -5.51
N ALA A 134 -5.13 -8.21 -5.72
CA ALA A 134 -5.07 -8.82 -7.06
C ALA A 134 -6.16 -8.29 -8.02
N ARG A 135 -7.25 -7.75 -7.48
CA ARG A 135 -8.32 -7.08 -8.25
C ARG A 135 -8.16 -5.57 -8.31
N SER A 136 -7.06 -5.03 -7.78
CA SER A 136 -6.77 -3.60 -7.80
C SER A 136 -6.78 -3.07 -9.24
N VAL A 137 -7.09 -1.79 -9.38
CA VAL A 137 -6.91 -1.07 -10.65
C VAL A 137 -5.47 -1.07 -11.13
N VAL A 138 -4.51 -1.20 -10.21
CA VAL A 138 -3.09 -1.30 -10.55
C VAL A 138 -2.81 -2.52 -11.41
N GLU A 139 -3.33 -3.69 -11.00
CA GLU A 139 -3.15 -4.93 -11.75
C GLU A 139 -4.06 -4.97 -12.97
N THR A 140 -5.34 -4.61 -12.79
CA THR A 140 -6.36 -4.68 -13.84
C THR A 140 -6.01 -3.84 -15.06
N TYR A 141 -5.38 -2.67 -14.86
CA TYR A 141 -5.01 -1.75 -15.94
C TYR A 141 -3.50 -1.68 -16.22
N GLY A 142 -2.70 -2.54 -15.59
CA GLY A 142 -1.25 -2.57 -15.81
C GLY A 142 -0.57 -1.24 -15.50
N LEU A 143 -0.96 -0.57 -14.40
CA LEU A 143 -0.48 0.78 -14.07
C LEU A 143 0.98 0.80 -13.57
N ARG A 144 1.55 -0.38 -13.28
CA ARG A 144 2.89 -0.52 -12.67
C ARG A 144 4.01 0.02 -13.54
N ASP A 145 3.89 0.00 -14.86
CA ASP A 145 4.97 0.46 -15.74
C ASP A 145 4.83 1.93 -16.17
N LEU A 146 3.79 2.61 -15.67
CA LEU A 146 3.51 4.00 -16.04
C LEU A 146 4.28 5.00 -15.16
N SER A 147 4.64 6.13 -15.75
CA SER A 147 5.08 7.32 -15.00
C SER A 147 3.93 7.85 -14.15
N LEU A 148 4.24 8.69 -13.14
CA LEU A 148 3.22 9.28 -12.27
C LEU A 148 2.11 9.98 -13.07
N THR A 149 2.48 10.81 -14.05
CA THR A 149 1.51 11.57 -14.86
C THR A 149 0.67 10.67 -15.77
N ALA A 150 1.30 9.70 -16.43
CA ALA A 150 0.59 8.73 -17.26
C ALA A 150 -0.35 7.83 -16.44
N LEU A 151 0.03 7.48 -15.21
CA LEU A 151 -0.81 6.75 -14.27
C LEU A 151 -2.08 7.54 -13.93
N VAL A 152 -1.94 8.84 -13.60
CA VAL A 152 -3.11 9.69 -13.29
C VAL A 152 -4.00 9.83 -14.52
N ASP A 153 -3.43 10.06 -15.70
CA ASP A 153 -4.20 10.19 -16.93
C ASP A 153 -4.94 8.88 -17.29
N ALA A 154 -4.32 7.73 -17.04
CA ALA A 154 -4.98 6.44 -17.21
C ALA A 154 -6.18 6.28 -16.26
N LEU A 155 -6.04 6.68 -14.99
CA LEU A 155 -7.12 6.64 -14.00
C LEU A 155 -8.27 7.61 -14.31
N LEU A 156 -7.98 8.77 -14.91
CA LEU A 156 -8.99 9.76 -15.31
C LEU A 156 -9.57 9.52 -16.71
N GLY A 157 -8.96 8.64 -17.50
CA GLY A 157 -9.34 8.35 -18.88
C GLY A 157 -10.61 7.49 -19.03
N PRO A 158 -11.00 7.14 -20.27
CA PRO A 158 -12.21 6.35 -20.57
C PRO A 158 -12.16 4.89 -20.12
N LEU A 159 -11.09 4.49 -19.40
CA LEU A 159 -11.12 3.31 -18.54
C LEU A 159 -12.23 3.58 -17.52
N SER A 160 -13.43 3.10 -17.87
CA SER A 160 -14.64 3.33 -17.12
C SER A 160 -14.49 2.61 -15.79
N LEU A 161 -13.85 3.28 -14.83
CA LEU A 161 -14.00 2.99 -13.42
C LEU A 161 -15.50 2.94 -13.24
N ARG A 162 -16.04 1.75 -12.95
CA ARG A 162 -17.42 1.68 -12.48
C ARG A 162 -17.47 2.62 -11.30
N ALA A 163 -18.18 3.74 -11.45
CA ALA A 163 -18.45 4.62 -10.34
C ALA A 163 -19.10 3.74 -9.27
N GLY A 164 -18.36 3.49 -8.20
CA GLY A 164 -18.78 2.54 -7.18
C GLY A 164 -20.20 2.86 -6.73
N GLY A 165 -21.06 1.85 -6.73
CA GLY A 165 -22.44 1.99 -6.26
C GLY A 165 -22.49 2.19 -4.74
N PRO A 166 -23.61 2.70 -4.21
CA PRO A 166 -23.87 2.62 -2.77
C PRO A 166 -23.86 1.15 -2.33
N GLY A 167 -22.86 0.75 -1.54
CA GLY A 167 -22.65 -0.62 -1.09
C GLY A 167 -21.34 -1.28 -1.56
N ASP A 168 -20.61 -0.68 -2.51
CA ASP A 168 -19.32 -1.22 -2.97
C ASP A 168 -18.24 -1.08 -1.88
N GLU A 169 -17.33 -2.06 -1.83
CA GLU A 169 -16.17 -2.09 -0.94
C GLU A 169 -15.33 -0.79 -1.11
N LEU A 170 -14.69 -0.34 -0.02
CA LEU A 170 -13.98 0.95 0.02
C LEU A 170 -12.71 0.99 -0.86
N ASP A 171 -12.19 -0.17 -1.22
CA ASP A 171 -11.06 -0.37 -2.11
C ASP A 171 -11.43 -0.19 -3.59
N VAL A 172 -12.72 -0.16 -3.94
CA VAL A 172 -13.18 0.13 -5.30
C VAL A 172 -13.00 1.63 -5.61
N PRO A 173 -12.19 1.99 -6.63
CA PRO A 173 -11.96 3.38 -6.97
C PRO A 173 -13.21 4.10 -7.48
N ARG A 174 -13.41 5.32 -7.00
CA ARG A 174 -14.55 6.17 -7.34
C ARG A 174 -14.08 7.45 -8.01
N TYR A 175 -14.66 7.74 -9.16
CA TYR A 175 -14.47 9.02 -9.83
C TYR A 175 -15.30 10.11 -9.17
N ILE A 176 -14.71 11.28 -9.01
CA ILE A 176 -15.34 12.44 -8.41
C ILE A 176 -14.95 13.70 -9.20
N GLU A 177 -15.87 14.65 -9.25
CA GLU A 177 -15.66 15.98 -9.83
C GLU A 177 -16.26 17.02 -8.88
N LEU A 178 -15.41 17.83 -8.25
CA LEU A 178 -15.83 18.77 -7.20
C LEU A 178 -14.95 20.04 -7.19
N PRO A 179 -15.47 21.16 -6.65
CA PRO A 179 -14.66 22.34 -6.37
C PRO A 179 -13.44 22.01 -5.51
N VAL A 180 -12.33 22.73 -5.74
CA VAL A 180 -11.05 22.49 -5.04
C VAL A 180 -11.18 22.52 -3.51
N MET A 181 -12.00 23.41 -2.96
CA MET A 181 -12.20 23.51 -1.50
C MET A 181 -12.91 22.27 -0.92
N ASP A 182 -13.83 21.66 -1.68
CA ASP A 182 -14.49 20.43 -1.25
C ASP A 182 -13.51 19.25 -1.30
N ALA A 183 -12.61 19.24 -2.29
CA ALA A 183 -11.59 18.20 -2.43
C ALA A 183 -10.57 18.28 -1.30
N VAL A 184 -10.17 19.51 -0.93
CA VAL A 184 -9.37 19.79 0.27
C VAL A 184 -10.09 19.30 1.53
N GLY A 185 -11.39 19.58 1.67
CA GLY A 185 -12.19 19.10 2.80
C GLY A 185 -12.16 17.58 2.94
N MET A 186 -12.29 16.87 1.83
CA MET A 186 -12.24 15.41 1.78
C MET A 186 -10.84 14.86 2.09
N ALA A 187 -9.78 15.47 1.54
CA ALA A 187 -8.39 15.15 1.85
C ALA A 187 -8.08 15.29 3.36
N LEU A 188 -8.48 16.43 3.95
CA LEU A 188 -8.29 16.69 5.37
C LEU A 188 -9.10 15.73 6.26
N ALA A 189 -10.31 15.36 5.83
CA ALA A 189 -11.11 14.35 6.54
C ALA A 189 -10.39 12.99 6.56
N ALA A 190 -9.84 12.54 5.43
CA ALA A 190 -9.07 11.31 5.35
C ALA A 190 -7.82 11.34 6.24
N VAL A 191 -7.08 12.45 6.26
CA VAL A 191 -5.91 12.63 7.14
C VAL A 191 -6.30 12.61 8.62
N ARG A 192 -7.36 13.32 9.01
CA ARG A 192 -7.83 13.32 10.40
C ARG A 192 -8.28 11.94 10.85
N GLU A 193 -8.96 11.20 9.98
CA GLU A 193 -9.38 9.84 10.30
C GLU A 193 -8.18 8.90 10.47
N ALA A 194 -7.18 9.03 9.60
CA ALA A 194 -5.92 8.29 9.74
C ALA A 194 -5.21 8.60 11.07
N ALA A 195 -5.15 9.89 11.47
CA ALA A 195 -4.54 10.31 12.73
C ALA A 195 -5.29 9.79 13.96
N ARG A 196 -6.62 9.70 13.91
CA ARG A 196 -7.42 9.08 14.99
C ARG A 196 -7.09 7.59 15.18
N GLY A 197 -6.73 6.91 14.10
CA GLY A 197 -6.30 5.51 14.09
C GLY A 197 -4.89 5.28 14.64
N GLY A 198 -4.13 6.34 14.96
CA GLY A 198 -2.76 6.26 15.44
C GLY A 198 -1.79 6.98 14.52
N ASN A 199 -0.59 6.42 14.35
CA ASN A 199 0.38 7.02 13.46
C ASN A 199 -0.12 6.98 12.01
N ALA A 200 0.17 8.04 11.27
CA ALA A 200 -0.06 8.07 9.85
C ALA A 200 1.09 8.76 9.12
N ARG A 201 1.27 8.34 7.87
CA ARG A 201 2.18 8.94 6.92
C ARG A 201 1.37 9.41 5.73
N VAL A 202 1.53 10.67 5.38
CA VAL A 202 0.81 11.33 4.29
C VAL A 202 1.84 11.79 3.28
N VAL A 203 1.70 11.35 2.04
CA VAL A 203 2.49 11.85 0.92
C VAL A 203 1.55 12.63 0.00
N ALA A 204 1.84 13.90 -0.25
CA ALA A 204 0.98 14.73 -1.09
C ALA A 204 1.80 15.54 -2.10
N THR A 205 1.22 15.82 -3.26
CA THR A 205 1.86 16.68 -4.27
C THR A 205 1.58 18.14 -4.00
N GLN A 206 2.53 18.99 -4.39
CA GLN A 206 2.32 20.42 -4.53
C GLN A 206 2.71 20.85 -5.95
N HIS A 207 1.96 21.81 -6.48
CA HIS A 207 2.24 22.51 -7.73
C HIS A 207 1.93 24.00 -7.55
N PRO A 208 2.35 24.89 -8.47
CA PRO A 208 2.01 26.30 -8.40
C PRO A 208 0.48 26.51 -8.33
N GLY A 209 0.05 27.43 -7.46
CA GLY A 209 -1.37 27.70 -7.20
C GLY A 209 -1.90 26.96 -5.96
N LEU A 210 -3.23 26.85 -5.86
CA LEU A 210 -3.88 26.13 -4.76
C LEU A 210 -3.93 24.63 -5.09
N SER A 211 -3.02 23.87 -4.48
CA SER A 211 -2.96 22.40 -4.58
C SER A 211 -3.40 21.73 -3.29
N LEU A 212 -3.80 20.45 -3.36
CA LEU A 212 -4.19 19.68 -2.18
C LEU A 212 -3.07 19.60 -1.14
N GLY A 213 -1.83 19.32 -1.56
CA GLY A 213 -0.71 19.22 -0.63
C GLY A 213 -0.41 20.54 0.09
N SER A 214 -0.58 21.68 -0.58
CA SER A 214 -0.41 23.00 0.04
C SER A 214 -1.46 23.26 1.13
N ALA A 215 -2.72 22.87 0.90
CA ALA A 215 -3.80 23.02 1.86
C ALA A 215 -3.65 22.04 3.04
N VAL A 216 -3.36 20.77 2.75
CA VAL A 216 -3.10 19.74 3.77
C VAL A 216 -1.92 20.14 4.66
N ARG A 217 -0.84 20.68 4.09
CA ARG A 217 0.30 21.20 4.85
C ARG A 217 -0.07 22.34 5.79
N ALA A 218 -0.90 23.29 5.33
CA ALA A 218 -1.31 24.44 6.14
C ALA A 218 -2.07 24.03 7.41
N GLU A 219 -2.87 22.96 7.33
CA GLU A 219 -3.67 22.43 8.42
C GLU A 219 -2.88 21.46 9.32
N ILE A 220 -2.11 20.52 8.74
CA ILE A 220 -1.36 19.51 9.53
C ILE A 220 -0.30 20.17 10.41
N VAL A 221 0.43 21.18 9.91
CA VAL A 221 1.51 21.87 10.66
C VAL A 221 0.98 22.53 11.95
N ARG A 222 -0.34 22.68 12.09
CA ARG A 222 -0.96 23.38 13.20
C ARG A 222 -1.61 22.47 14.25
N GLU A 223 -2.11 21.28 13.88
CA GLU A 223 -3.12 20.61 14.72
C GLU A 223 -3.04 19.09 14.86
N ILE A 224 -2.23 18.36 14.07
CA ILE A 224 -2.35 16.89 14.00
C ILE A 224 -1.06 16.18 14.46
N GLU A 225 -1.01 15.78 15.74
CA GLU A 225 0.06 14.91 16.27
C GLU A 225 0.02 13.50 15.65
N GLY A 226 1.18 12.86 15.52
CA GLY A 226 1.29 11.48 14.99
C GLY A 226 1.23 11.36 13.47
N VAL A 227 1.14 12.47 12.73
CA VAL A 227 1.17 12.48 11.27
C VAL A 227 2.51 12.97 10.74
N ARG A 228 3.15 12.12 9.93
CA ARG A 228 4.32 12.52 9.12
C ARG A 228 3.86 12.92 7.73
N LEU A 229 4.07 14.18 7.36
CA LEU A 229 3.72 14.71 6.05
C LEU A 229 4.97 14.85 5.17
N ASP A 230 4.96 14.21 4.01
CA ASP A 230 5.94 14.36 2.94
C ASP A 230 5.27 15.11 1.77
N ILE A 231 5.78 16.29 1.41
CA ILE A 231 5.28 17.08 0.28
C ILE A 231 6.25 16.97 -0.89
N VAL A 232 5.74 16.54 -2.04
CA VAL A 232 6.51 16.36 -3.27
C VAL A 232 6.15 17.45 -4.27
N ASP A 233 7.14 18.24 -4.68
CA ASP A 233 6.94 19.24 -5.74
C ASP A 233 6.91 18.56 -7.12
N VAL A 234 5.77 18.66 -7.80
CA VAL A 234 5.55 18.09 -9.13
C VAL A 234 5.47 19.17 -10.20
N GLY A 235 5.62 20.45 -9.85
CA GLY A 235 5.52 21.56 -10.81
C GLY A 235 6.61 21.52 -11.90
N THR A 236 7.73 20.87 -11.64
CA THR A 236 8.80 20.69 -12.64
C THR A 236 8.68 19.41 -13.46
N LEU A 237 7.72 18.54 -13.15
CA LEU A 237 7.49 17.30 -13.89
C LEU A 237 6.66 17.58 -15.15
N ALA A 238 7.00 16.94 -16.26
CA ALA A 238 6.22 17.03 -17.49
C ALA A 238 4.78 16.53 -17.25
N GLY A 239 3.81 17.45 -17.32
CA GLY A 239 2.40 17.18 -17.03
C GLY A 239 2.03 17.23 -15.54
N GLY A 240 2.89 17.78 -14.67
CA GLY A 240 2.65 17.90 -13.22
C GLY A 240 2.04 19.24 -12.77
N GLU A 241 1.88 20.20 -13.68
CA GLU A 241 1.43 21.59 -13.44
C GLU A 241 0.11 21.72 -12.64
N ASN A 242 -0.75 20.72 -12.76
CA ASN A 242 -2.08 20.65 -12.15
C ASN A 242 -2.36 19.32 -11.46
N LEU A 243 -1.30 18.59 -11.08
CA LEU A 243 -1.38 17.24 -10.57
C LEU A 243 -1.60 17.20 -9.05
N ASP A 244 -2.75 16.68 -8.64
CA ASP A 244 -3.16 16.58 -7.24
C ASP A 244 -3.20 15.11 -6.82
N VAL A 245 -2.25 14.72 -5.98
CA VAL A 245 -2.15 13.37 -5.41
C VAL A 245 -2.00 13.46 -3.91
N LEU A 246 -2.75 12.62 -3.20
CA LEU A 246 -2.69 12.39 -1.77
C LEU A 246 -2.68 10.88 -1.54
N ALA A 247 -1.62 10.37 -0.91
CA ALA A 247 -1.52 9.00 -0.45
C ALA A 247 -1.38 8.99 1.07
N VAL A 248 -2.32 8.35 1.76
CA VAL A 248 -2.36 8.21 3.21
C VAL A 248 -2.09 6.76 3.58
N VAL A 249 -1.09 6.56 4.42
CA VAL A 249 -0.66 5.27 4.98
C VAL A 249 -0.78 5.35 6.49
N ALA A 250 -1.80 4.71 7.07
CA ALA A 250 -2.05 4.72 8.50
C ALA A 250 -1.80 3.33 9.12
N GLU A 251 -1.85 3.26 10.45
CA GLU A 251 -1.77 1.99 11.19
C GLU A 251 -2.87 0.99 10.81
N HIS A 252 -4.05 1.47 10.41
CA HIS A 252 -5.24 0.63 10.24
C HIS A 252 -5.96 0.80 8.90
N ALA A 253 -5.51 1.73 8.07
CA ALA A 253 -6.13 2.02 6.79
C ALA A 253 -5.14 2.66 5.82
N THR A 254 -5.48 2.60 4.54
CA THR A 254 -4.81 3.33 3.47
C THR A 254 -5.85 4.07 2.66
N TYR A 255 -5.48 5.22 2.10
CA TYR A 255 -6.36 6.00 1.25
C TYR A 255 -5.56 6.72 0.16
N ALA A 256 -6.04 6.66 -1.08
CA ALA A 256 -5.52 7.42 -2.20
C ALA A 256 -6.60 8.39 -2.68
N LEU A 257 -6.17 9.60 -3.04
CA LEU A 257 -6.90 10.53 -3.88
C LEU A 257 -5.94 11.06 -4.93
N VAL A 258 -6.30 10.90 -6.21
CA VAL A 258 -5.41 11.14 -7.34
C VAL A 258 -6.19 11.78 -8.47
N GLY A 259 -5.74 12.93 -8.96
CA GLY A 259 -6.48 13.70 -9.94
C GLY A 259 -5.74 14.90 -10.49
N ARG A 260 -6.50 15.75 -11.18
CA ARG A 260 -6.04 17.03 -11.73
C ARG A 260 -6.95 18.17 -11.29
N CYS A 261 -6.36 19.32 -10.98
CA CYS A 261 -7.07 20.54 -10.65
C CYS A 261 -7.01 21.55 -11.80
N GLU A 262 -8.13 21.77 -12.49
CA GLU A 262 -8.24 22.71 -13.60
C GLU A 262 -9.32 23.75 -13.31
N ALA A 263 -8.97 25.03 -13.41
CA ALA A 263 -9.90 26.15 -13.20
C ALA A 263 -10.68 26.09 -11.87
N GLY A 264 -10.05 25.58 -10.80
CA GLY A 264 -10.66 25.45 -9.47
C GLY A 264 -11.57 24.23 -9.30
N LEU A 265 -11.63 23.34 -10.30
CA LEU A 265 -12.34 22.08 -10.28
C LEU A 265 -11.36 20.92 -10.23
N VAL A 266 -11.56 19.99 -9.31
CA VAL A 266 -10.75 18.78 -9.16
C VAL A 266 -11.49 17.60 -9.76
N ARG A 267 -10.89 17.00 -10.79
CA ARG A 267 -11.29 15.69 -11.33
C ARG A 267 -10.36 14.66 -10.76
N ALA A 268 -10.89 13.75 -9.95
CA ALA A 268 -10.07 12.81 -9.22
C ALA A 268 -10.70 11.42 -9.11
N VAL A 269 -9.86 10.46 -8.80
CA VAL A 269 -10.22 9.12 -8.36
C VAL A 269 -9.78 8.97 -6.92
N HIS A 270 -10.61 8.37 -6.08
CA HIS A 270 -10.22 8.02 -4.73
C HIS A 270 -10.59 6.59 -4.37
N ALA A 271 -9.75 5.94 -3.56
CA ALA A 271 -9.91 4.54 -3.17
C ALA A 271 -9.15 4.23 -1.88
N ALA A 272 -9.65 3.28 -1.08
CA ALA A 272 -8.89 2.65 0.00
C ALA A 272 -8.12 1.41 -0.51
N ASP A 273 -7.47 1.53 -1.68
CA ASP A 273 -6.75 0.45 -2.36
C ASP A 273 -5.26 0.46 -1.96
N PRO A 274 -4.77 -0.56 -1.21
CA PRO A 274 -3.38 -0.60 -0.77
C PRO A 274 -2.37 -0.77 -1.91
N ALA A 275 -2.75 -1.37 -3.04
CA ALA A 275 -1.85 -1.51 -4.19
C ALA A 275 -1.68 -0.17 -4.91
N LEU A 276 -2.77 0.60 -5.08
CA LEU A 276 -2.71 1.95 -5.62
C LEU A 276 -1.91 2.89 -4.71
N VAL A 277 -2.14 2.86 -3.40
CA VAL A 277 -1.37 3.67 -2.44
C VAL A 277 0.12 3.35 -2.48
N ASP A 278 0.49 2.06 -2.49
CA ASP A 278 1.90 1.67 -2.56
C ASP A 278 2.56 2.13 -3.87
N LEU A 279 1.85 2.04 -4.98
CA LEU A 279 2.32 2.50 -6.29
C LEU A 279 2.53 4.03 -6.31
N LEU A 280 1.58 4.79 -5.78
CA LEU A 280 1.70 6.25 -5.69
C LEU A 280 2.88 6.67 -4.81
N VAL A 281 3.04 6.05 -3.63
CA VAL A 281 4.18 6.34 -2.73
C VAL A 281 5.51 6.02 -3.40
N GLU A 282 5.58 4.92 -4.17
CA GLU A 282 6.78 4.57 -4.95
C GLU A 282 7.09 5.62 -6.03
N ARG A 283 6.11 5.97 -6.89
CA ARG A 283 6.30 6.95 -7.97
C ARG A 283 6.67 8.34 -7.46
N LEU A 284 6.04 8.76 -6.36
CA LEU A 284 6.33 10.04 -5.73
C LEU A 284 7.74 10.08 -5.12
N GLY A 285 8.29 8.93 -4.73
CA GLY A 285 9.68 8.83 -4.28
C GLY A 285 10.72 8.86 -5.37
N GLU A 286 10.45 8.19 -6.48
CA GLU A 286 11.34 8.22 -7.64
C GLU A 286 11.54 9.66 -8.18
N GLY A 287 10.49 10.48 -8.15
CA GLY A 287 10.53 11.88 -8.59
C GLY A 287 11.45 12.80 -7.78
N GLU A 288 11.74 12.49 -6.51
CA GLU A 288 12.63 13.30 -5.66
C GLU A 288 14.11 12.91 -5.74
N GLY A 289 14.47 11.84 -6.46
CA GLY A 289 15.81 11.23 -6.34
C GLY A 289 16.13 10.70 -4.94
N ARG A 290 15.12 10.66 -4.06
CA ARG A 290 15.19 10.08 -2.73
C ARG A 290 14.58 8.69 -2.82
N SER A 291 15.37 7.66 -2.47
CA SER A 291 14.74 6.43 -2.00
C SER A 291 13.93 6.83 -0.78
N ILE A 292 12.61 6.97 -0.94
CA ILE A 292 11.77 7.29 0.19
C ILE A 292 11.78 6.07 1.10
N GLY A 293 12.65 6.15 2.12
CA GLY A 293 12.76 5.18 3.19
C GLY A 293 11.46 5.07 3.99
N PRO A 294 11.38 4.06 4.89
CA PRO A 294 10.19 3.77 5.67
C PRO A 294 9.60 5.01 6.37
#